data_AF-A0AAE3JKV3-F1
#
_entry.id   AF-A0AAE3JKV3-F1
#
_cell.length_a   1.000
_cell.length_b   1.000
_cell.length_c   1.000
_cell.angle_alpha   90.00
_cell.angle_beta   90.00
_cell.angle_gamma   90.00
#
_symmetry.space_group_name_H-M   'P 1'
#
loop_
_entity.id
_entity.type
_entity.pdbx_description
1 polymer ?
#
loop_
_entity_poly.entity_id
_entity_poly.type
_entity_poly.pdbx_seq_one_letter_code
_entity_poly.pdbx_strand_id
1 'polypeptide(L)'
;MKTNTFAGTLMLGFALAVLFAVPAVADGNFSDGNFSFSWKIEGSSLVAELSAPTTGWISVGFGPTRIMKDADMYLFAVTPSGEVVAEDHFGTGSISHKKDVDIGGTSDVTVLSGSEKDGVTTVRFSIPLNSGDEYDAKLEAGKSVKAIFASSAKDSFTSKHNKKGKGDMIP
;
A
#
# COMPACT_ATOMS: atom_id res chain seq x y z
N MET A 1 29.84 -57.07 34.81
CA MET A 1 28.49 -56.51 34.95
C MET A 1 28.61 -55.26 35.82
N LYS A 2 28.34 -54.02 35.41
CA LYS A 2 27.70 -53.46 34.23
C LYS A 2 28.42 -52.14 33.90
N THR A 3 28.68 -51.92 32.61
CA THR A 3 28.96 -50.60 32.02
C THR A 3 27.77 -49.66 32.26
N ASN A 4 28.00 -48.35 32.31
CA ASN A 4 27.10 -47.37 31.69
C ASN A 4 27.77 -46.01 31.49
N THR A 5 27.95 -45.72 30.21
CA THR A 5 28.23 -44.45 29.56
C THR A 5 27.03 -43.50 29.72
N PHE A 6 27.27 -42.20 29.97
CA PHE A 6 26.32 -41.11 29.72
C PHE A 6 27.14 -39.97 29.10
N ALA A 7 27.09 -39.82 27.77
CA ALA A 7 26.14 -38.99 27.02
C ALA A 7 26.56 -37.51 27.04
N GLY A 8 27.22 -37.11 25.95
CA GLY A 8 27.69 -35.75 25.71
C GLY A 8 26.54 -34.77 25.57
N THR A 9 26.74 -33.58 26.13
CA THR A 9 25.86 -32.43 25.90
C THR A 9 26.32 -31.76 24.61
N LEU A 10 25.53 -31.93 23.54
CA LEU A 10 25.59 -31.08 22.35
C LEU A 10 24.28 -30.30 22.29
N MET A 11 24.24 -29.14 22.94
CA MET A 11 23.20 -28.16 22.63
C MET A 11 23.59 -27.48 21.32
N LEU A 12 22.88 -27.83 20.25
CA LEU A 12 22.87 -27.07 19.01
C LEU A 12 22.43 -25.65 19.33
N GLY A 13 23.33 -24.69 19.16
CA GLY A 13 22.97 -23.28 19.10
C GLY A 13 22.08 -23.04 17.88
N PHE A 14 20.78 -22.88 18.09
CA PHE A 14 19.89 -22.35 17.08
C PHE A 14 20.13 -20.84 17.01
N ALA A 15 21.06 -20.41 16.15
CA ALA A 15 21.14 -19.01 15.78
C ALA A 15 19.86 -18.69 15.00
N LEU A 16 18.87 -18.13 15.71
CA LEU A 16 17.73 -17.49 15.07
C LEU A 16 18.28 -16.25 14.35
N ALA A 17 18.62 -16.42 13.08
CA ALA A 17 18.87 -15.29 12.20
C ALA A 17 17.54 -14.55 12.05
N VAL A 18 17.35 -13.53 12.88
CA VAL A 18 16.35 -12.50 12.62
C VAL A 18 16.86 -11.77 11.38
N LEU A 19 16.42 -12.23 10.20
CA LEU A 19 16.52 -11.48 8.96
C LEU A 19 15.66 -10.23 9.15
N PHE A 20 16.27 -9.16 9.66
CA PHE A 20 15.84 -7.84 9.28
C PHE A 20 16.11 -7.74 7.78
N ALA A 21 15.09 -7.98 6.96
CA ALA A 21 15.12 -7.49 5.60
C ALA A 21 15.43 -6.00 5.74
N VAL A 22 16.64 -5.61 5.33
CA VAL A 22 16.97 -4.20 5.16
C VAL A 22 15.90 -3.70 4.20
N PRO A 23 15.00 -2.78 4.61
CA PRO A 23 14.05 -2.25 3.66
C PRO A 23 14.90 -1.62 2.55
N ALA A 24 14.57 -1.94 1.30
CA ALA A 24 15.08 -1.19 0.17
C ALA A 24 15.01 0.30 0.53
N VAL A 25 16.12 1.03 0.40
CA VAL A 25 16.17 2.46 0.70
C VAL A 25 15.02 3.11 -0.08
N ALA A 26 14.01 3.60 0.63
CA ALA A 26 12.87 4.28 0.03
C ALA A 26 13.36 5.62 -0.52
N ASP A 27 12.89 5.99 -1.71
CA ASP A 27 13.20 7.29 -2.31
C ASP A 27 12.46 8.42 -1.58
N GLY A 28 11.30 8.10 -1.00
CA GLY A 28 10.58 9.01 -0.13
C GLY A 28 9.57 8.33 0.78
N ASN A 29 9.08 9.10 1.75
CA ASN A 29 8.06 8.66 2.69
C ASN A 29 7.18 9.83 3.16
N PHE A 30 5.99 9.49 3.65
CA PHE A 30 5.01 10.34 4.29
C PHE A 30 4.45 9.63 5.52
N SER A 31 4.28 10.36 6.62
CA SER A 31 3.50 9.88 7.77
C SER A 31 2.84 11.03 8.52
N ASP A 32 1.60 10.83 8.97
CA ASP A 32 0.83 11.81 9.75
C ASP A 32 0.19 11.21 11.02
N GLY A 33 0.62 10.02 11.42
CA GLY A 33 0.06 9.26 12.54
C GLY A 33 -1.22 8.49 12.21
N ASN A 34 -1.92 8.80 11.11
CA ASN A 34 -3.03 7.99 10.59
C ASN A 34 -2.59 7.12 9.41
N PHE A 35 -1.60 7.56 8.65
CA PHE A 35 -1.07 6.85 7.51
C PHE A 35 0.46 6.79 7.57
N SER A 36 1.02 5.70 7.05
CA SER A 36 2.41 5.60 6.66
C SER A 36 2.46 5.17 5.20
N PHE A 37 3.15 5.96 4.38
CA PHE A 37 3.31 5.71 2.96
C PHE A 37 4.79 5.85 2.61
N SER A 38 5.39 4.84 2.02
CA SER A 38 6.77 4.88 1.52
C SER A 38 6.80 4.39 0.09
N TRP A 39 7.65 5.00 -0.73
CA TRP A 39 7.75 4.65 -2.14
C TRP A 39 9.21 4.60 -2.60
N LYS A 40 9.41 3.91 -3.71
CA LYS A 40 10.65 3.85 -4.46
C LYS A 40 10.34 3.70 -5.94
N ILE A 41 11.17 4.27 -6.80
CA ILE A 41 11.11 4.08 -8.24
C ILE A 41 11.97 2.88 -8.62
N GLU A 42 11.34 1.92 -9.32
CA GLU A 42 12.01 0.75 -9.87
C GLU A 42 11.72 0.67 -11.37
N GLY A 43 12.69 1.10 -12.18
CA GLY A 43 12.51 1.18 -13.63
C GLY A 43 11.43 2.18 -14.01
N SER A 44 10.33 1.69 -14.58
CA SER A 44 9.18 2.47 -15.01
C SER A 44 8.00 2.41 -14.04
N SER A 45 8.22 1.94 -12.81
CA SER A 45 7.17 1.73 -11.82
C SER A 45 7.48 2.43 -10.51
N LEU A 46 6.43 2.91 -9.84
CA LEU A 46 6.46 3.25 -8.43
C LEU A 46 6.08 1.99 -7.63
N VAL A 47 6.98 1.57 -6.75
CA VAL A 47 6.76 0.50 -5.77
C VAL A 47 6.54 1.14 -4.41
N ALA A 48 5.40 0.86 -3.79
CA ALA A 48 5.02 1.50 -2.54
C ALA A 48 4.51 0.53 -1.48
N GLU A 49 4.57 1.00 -0.23
CA GLU A 49 3.92 0.41 0.93
C GLU A 49 3.03 1.47 1.57
N LEU A 50 1.76 1.13 1.77
CA LEU A 50 0.77 1.95 2.47
C LEU A 50 0.28 1.18 3.69
N SER A 51 0.20 1.85 4.84
CA SER A 51 -0.44 1.30 6.03
C SER A 51 -1.27 2.34 6.79
N ALA A 52 -2.30 1.87 7.48
CA ALA A 52 -3.12 2.66 8.39
C ALA A 52 -3.65 1.81 9.56
N PRO A 53 -3.87 2.39 10.76
CA PRO A 53 -4.45 1.69 11.90
C PRO A 53 -5.96 1.53 11.69
N THR A 54 -6.32 0.47 10.96
CA THR A 54 -7.66 -0.02 10.67
C THR A 54 -7.63 -1.52 10.39
N THR A 55 -8.81 -2.15 10.36
CA THR A 55 -9.06 -3.53 9.91
C THR A 55 -10.01 -3.53 8.72
N GLY A 56 -9.82 -2.57 7.83
CA GLY A 56 -10.74 -2.27 6.74
C GLY A 56 -9.96 -1.72 5.57
N TRP A 57 -10.66 -1.10 4.61
CA TRP A 57 -9.95 -0.62 3.44
C TRP A 57 -9.03 0.57 3.75
N ILE A 58 -7.93 0.64 3.01
CA ILE A 58 -6.98 1.76 2.94
C ILE A 58 -6.85 2.22 1.48
N SER A 59 -6.50 3.48 1.25
CA SER A 59 -6.31 4.01 -0.10
C SER A 59 -5.28 5.12 -0.15
N VAL A 60 -4.68 5.27 -1.33
CA VAL A 60 -3.92 6.45 -1.74
C VAL A 60 -4.48 6.93 -3.07
N GLY A 61 -4.48 8.24 -3.29
CA GLY A 61 -4.70 8.78 -4.62
C GLY A 61 -3.80 9.96 -4.95
N PHE A 62 -3.50 10.13 -6.23
CA PHE A 62 -2.51 11.05 -6.76
C PHE A 62 -3.13 12.12 -7.64
N GLY A 63 -2.57 13.33 -7.58
CA GLY A 63 -2.91 14.42 -8.49
C GLY A 63 -4.29 15.08 -8.33
N PRO A 64 -5.00 15.08 -7.17
CA PRO A 64 -6.30 15.73 -7.09
C PRO A 64 -6.22 17.23 -7.37
N THR A 65 -7.11 17.71 -8.24
CA THR A 65 -7.32 19.15 -8.47
C THR A 65 -8.14 19.76 -7.33
N ARG A 66 -9.13 19.01 -6.80
CA ARG A 66 -9.98 19.47 -5.68
C ARG A 66 -10.58 18.32 -4.88
N ILE A 67 -10.15 18.17 -3.63
CA ILE A 67 -10.57 17.08 -2.73
C ILE A 67 -10.24 15.74 -3.39
N MET A 68 -11.23 15.00 -3.90
CA MET A 68 -11.02 13.76 -4.68
C MET A 68 -11.04 14.00 -6.19
N LYS A 69 -11.52 15.16 -6.67
CA LYS A 69 -11.67 15.41 -8.10
C LYS A 69 -10.33 15.26 -8.82
N ASP A 70 -10.33 14.49 -9.90
CA ASP A 70 -9.18 14.17 -10.74
C ASP A 70 -8.07 13.35 -10.04
N ALA A 71 -8.35 12.79 -8.86
CA ALA A 71 -7.42 11.85 -8.26
C ALA A 71 -7.50 10.50 -9.00
N ASP A 72 -6.35 10.00 -9.40
CA ASP A 72 -6.08 8.58 -9.64
C ASP A 72 -5.99 7.91 -8.26
N MET A 73 -6.81 6.89 -7.97
CA MET A 73 -6.99 6.35 -6.62
C MET A 73 -6.92 4.82 -6.59
N TYR A 74 -6.02 4.30 -5.76
CA TYR A 74 -5.87 2.88 -5.50
C TYR A 74 -6.42 2.53 -4.12
N LEU A 75 -7.41 1.64 -4.08
CA LEU A 75 -8.09 1.17 -2.88
C LEU A 75 -7.72 -0.28 -2.61
N PHE A 76 -7.46 -0.61 -1.35
CA PHE A 76 -7.06 -1.96 -0.94
C PHE A 76 -7.80 -2.40 0.32
N ALA A 77 -8.21 -3.66 0.36
CA ALA A 77 -8.71 -4.32 1.56
C ALA A 77 -8.09 -5.71 1.69
N VAL A 78 -7.87 -6.18 2.91
CA VAL A 78 -7.35 -7.54 3.17
C VAL A 78 -8.52 -8.39 3.64
N THR A 79 -8.81 -9.48 2.92
CA THR A 79 -9.91 -10.38 3.26
C THR A 79 -9.58 -11.21 4.50
N PRO A 80 -10.58 -11.83 5.15
CA PRO A 80 -10.34 -12.77 6.25
C PRO A 80 -9.42 -13.96 5.91
N SER A 81 -9.27 -14.31 4.62
CA SER A 81 -8.34 -15.34 4.16
C SER A 81 -6.92 -14.82 3.90
N GLY A 82 -6.67 -13.53 4.11
CA GLY A 82 -5.38 -12.87 3.88
C GLY A 82 -5.11 -12.45 2.43
N GLU A 83 -6.11 -12.54 1.56
CA GLU A 83 -6.01 -12.06 0.17
C GLU A 83 -6.20 -10.54 0.13
N VAL A 84 -5.47 -9.85 -0.74
CA VAL A 84 -5.70 -8.43 -0.97
C VAL A 84 -6.66 -8.26 -2.15
N VAL A 85 -7.78 -7.58 -1.90
CA VAL A 85 -8.62 -7.03 -2.97
C VAL A 85 -8.12 -5.63 -3.25
N ALA A 86 -7.87 -5.33 -4.52
CA ALA A 86 -7.48 -4.00 -4.99
C ALA A 86 -8.49 -3.49 -6.03
N GLU A 87 -8.80 -2.20 -5.98
CA GLU A 87 -9.56 -1.51 -7.02
C GLU A 87 -8.87 -0.21 -7.41
N ASP A 88 -8.97 0.11 -8.69
CA ASP A 88 -8.45 1.30 -9.32
C ASP A 88 -9.59 2.24 -9.70
N HIS A 89 -9.47 3.52 -9.32
CA HIS A 89 -10.56 4.46 -9.29
C HIS A 89 -10.16 5.88 -9.64
N PHE A 90 -11.05 6.54 -10.38
CA PHE A 90 -10.92 7.94 -10.72
C PHE A 90 -11.90 8.83 -9.96
N GLY A 91 -11.37 9.96 -9.50
CA GLY A 91 -12.07 11.07 -8.91
C GLY A 91 -13.02 11.82 -9.85
N THR A 92 -14.20 11.27 -10.10
CA THR A 92 -15.24 11.91 -10.94
C THR A 92 -15.81 13.22 -10.38
N GLY A 93 -15.66 13.45 -9.07
CA GLY A 93 -16.16 14.64 -8.37
C GLY A 93 -15.41 14.89 -7.08
N SER A 94 -15.74 15.99 -6.38
CA SER A 94 -15.07 16.30 -5.12
C SER A 94 -15.36 15.31 -3.99
N ILE A 95 -16.42 14.50 -4.10
CA ILE A 95 -16.81 13.48 -3.12
C ILE A 95 -17.30 12.19 -3.82
N SER A 96 -16.97 12.02 -5.10
CA SER A 96 -17.41 10.87 -5.90
C SER A 96 -16.24 10.32 -6.70
N HIS A 97 -16.23 9.00 -6.84
CA HIS A 97 -15.26 8.26 -7.63
C HIS A 97 -15.96 7.09 -8.31
N LYS A 98 -15.37 6.56 -9.37
CA LYS A 98 -15.83 5.37 -10.11
C LYS A 98 -14.63 4.49 -10.37
N LYS A 99 -14.84 3.20 -10.65
CA LYS A 99 -13.75 2.34 -11.12
C LYS A 99 -13.35 2.78 -12.51
N ASP A 100 -12.08 2.67 -12.83
CA ASP A 100 -11.55 3.15 -14.10
C ASP A 100 -12.09 2.33 -15.27
N VAL A 101 -12.12 1.01 -15.08
CA VAL A 101 -12.78 0.06 -16.00
C VAL A 101 -14.26 0.36 -16.26
N ASP A 102 -14.97 1.00 -15.32
CA ASP A 102 -16.39 1.35 -15.49
C ASP A 102 -16.59 2.64 -16.31
N ILE A 103 -15.54 3.42 -16.52
CA ILE A 103 -15.56 4.69 -17.27
C ILE A 103 -14.65 4.67 -18.51
N GLY A 104 -14.12 3.51 -18.88
CA GLY A 104 -13.37 3.28 -20.11
C GLY A 104 -11.84 3.26 -19.95
N GLY A 105 -11.34 3.34 -18.72
CA GLY A 105 -9.94 3.12 -18.36
C GLY A 105 -9.60 1.65 -18.15
N THR A 106 -8.44 1.42 -17.54
CA THR A 106 -7.85 0.14 -17.18
C THR A 106 -7.71 0.04 -15.66
N SER A 107 -7.04 -1.01 -15.18
CA SER A 107 -6.66 -1.13 -13.78
C SER A 107 -5.18 -1.42 -13.77
N ASP A 108 -4.41 -0.47 -13.28
CA ASP A 108 -2.97 -0.39 -13.48
C ASP A 108 -2.19 -0.60 -12.18
N VAL A 109 -2.81 -1.32 -11.24
CA VAL A 109 -2.22 -1.68 -9.96
C VAL A 109 -1.87 -3.15 -9.87
N THR A 110 -0.64 -3.43 -9.43
CA THR A 110 -0.18 -4.78 -9.09
C THR A 110 0.03 -4.89 -7.59
N VAL A 111 -0.71 -5.78 -6.92
CA VAL A 111 -0.46 -6.08 -5.51
C VAL A 111 0.76 -6.98 -5.36
N LEU A 112 1.69 -6.60 -4.48
CA LEU A 112 2.89 -7.37 -4.16
C LEU A 112 2.71 -8.19 -2.87
N SER A 113 2.04 -7.62 -1.87
CA SER A 113 1.68 -8.30 -0.63
C SER A 113 0.68 -7.47 0.16
N GLY A 114 -0.06 -8.09 1.07
CA GLY A 114 -0.79 -7.36 2.10
C GLY A 114 -0.98 -8.18 3.35
N SER A 115 -1.34 -7.49 4.42
CA SER A 115 -1.60 -8.10 5.72
C SER A 115 -2.51 -7.20 6.54
N GLU A 116 -3.31 -7.85 7.37
CA GLU A 116 -3.98 -7.20 8.49
C GLU A 116 -3.48 -7.85 9.78
N LYS A 117 -2.82 -7.06 10.63
CA LYS A 117 -2.23 -7.56 11.87
C LYS A 117 -2.26 -6.47 12.93
N ASP A 118 -2.59 -6.85 14.16
CA ASP A 118 -2.59 -5.95 15.33
C ASP A 118 -3.41 -4.66 15.11
N GLY A 119 -4.51 -4.76 14.35
CA GLY A 119 -5.39 -3.63 14.02
C GLY A 119 -4.82 -2.66 12.98
N VAL A 120 -3.84 -3.09 12.19
CA VAL A 120 -3.23 -2.33 11.10
C VAL A 120 -3.36 -3.10 9.80
N THR A 121 -3.89 -2.44 8.77
CA THR A 121 -3.86 -2.91 7.39
C THR A 121 -2.63 -2.33 6.71
N THR A 122 -1.82 -3.19 6.08
CA THR A 122 -0.62 -2.84 5.32
C THR A 122 -0.66 -3.51 3.97
N VAL A 123 -0.44 -2.75 2.90
CA VAL A 123 -0.40 -3.26 1.52
C VAL A 123 0.82 -2.71 0.81
N ARG A 124 1.54 -3.60 0.13
CA ARG A 124 2.61 -3.29 -0.81
C ARG A 124 2.11 -3.50 -2.22
N PHE A 125 2.33 -2.53 -3.08
CA PHE A 125 1.82 -2.54 -4.45
C PHE A 125 2.79 -1.83 -5.39
N SER A 126 2.57 -2.00 -6.68
CA SER A 126 3.30 -1.32 -7.76
C SER A 126 2.31 -0.73 -8.74
N ILE A 127 2.61 0.47 -9.25
CA ILE A 127 1.90 1.13 -10.34
C ILE A 127 2.90 1.62 -11.39
N PRO A 128 2.57 1.65 -12.69
CA PRO A 128 3.37 2.33 -13.68
C PRO A 128 3.53 3.82 -13.34
N LEU A 129 4.68 4.42 -13.67
CA LEU A 129 4.82 5.88 -13.63
C LEU A 129 3.96 6.59 -14.68
N ASN A 130 3.59 5.86 -15.73
CA ASN A 130 2.71 6.29 -16.80
C ASN A 130 2.11 5.04 -17.44
N SER A 131 0.88 4.69 -17.09
CA SER A 131 0.11 3.58 -17.67
C SER A 131 -0.31 3.86 -19.12
N GLY A 132 -0.52 5.14 -19.43
CA GLY A 132 -1.14 5.57 -20.67
C GLY A 132 -2.66 5.69 -20.59
N ASP A 133 -3.27 5.37 -19.44
CA ASP A 133 -4.67 5.66 -19.14
C ASP A 133 -4.89 7.18 -19.02
N GLU A 134 -6.04 7.67 -19.48
CA GLU A 134 -6.46 9.05 -19.33
C GLU A 134 -6.90 9.42 -17.90
N TYR A 135 -7.24 8.42 -17.09
CA TYR A 135 -7.67 8.57 -15.70
C TYR A 135 -6.53 8.51 -14.69
N ASP A 136 -5.35 8.04 -15.11
CA ASP A 136 -4.18 7.89 -14.25
C ASP A 136 -3.29 9.14 -14.17
N ALA A 137 -2.63 9.31 -13.03
CA ALA A 137 -1.65 10.36 -12.83
C ALA A 137 -0.31 9.97 -13.48
N LYS A 138 0.25 10.86 -14.32
CA LYS A 138 1.63 10.73 -14.78
C LYS A 138 2.60 11.15 -13.68
N LEU A 139 3.32 10.18 -13.13
CA LEU A 139 4.29 10.36 -12.06
C LEU A 139 5.68 10.58 -12.66
N GLU A 140 6.09 11.84 -12.74
CA GLU A 140 7.40 12.21 -13.27
C GLU A 140 8.45 12.31 -12.16
N ALA A 141 9.60 11.64 -12.36
CA ALA A 141 10.70 11.69 -11.42
C ALA A 141 11.15 13.13 -11.12
N GLY A 142 11.31 13.46 -9.85
CA GLY A 142 11.71 14.78 -9.37
C GLY A 142 10.60 15.84 -9.39
N LYS A 143 9.40 15.53 -9.87
CA LYS A 143 8.26 16.47 -9.83
C LYS A 143 7.35 16.16 -8.65
N SER A 144 6.99 17.21 -7.90
CA SER A 144 6.06 17.06 -6.79
C SER A 144 4.64 16.77 -7.29
N VAL A 145 4.01 15.75 -6.70
CA VAL A 145 2.59 15.41 -6.89
C VAL A 145 1.91 15.35 -5.52
N LYS A 146 0.68 15.84 -5.46
CA LYS A 146 -0.14 15.75 -4.26
C LYS A 146 -0.68 14.34 -4.11
N ALA A 147 -0.51 13.75 -2.93
CA ALA A 147 -1.14 12.51 -2.52
C ALA A 147 -2.23 12.78 -1.47
N ILE A 148 -3.35 12.07 -1.60
CA ILE A 148 -4.42 12.00 -0.60
C ILE A 148 -4.52 10.58 -0.09
N PHE A 149 -4.85 10.42 1.18
CA PHE A 149 -4.97 9.13 1.84
C PHE A 149 -6.33 9.04 2.52
N ALA A 150 -6.90 7.84 2.54
CA ALA A 150 -8.13 7.57 3.27
C ALA A 150 -8.17 6.13 3.76
N SER A 151 -8.90 5.90 4.84
CA SER A 151 -9.21 4.56 5.33
C SER A 151 -10.63 4.46 5.86
N SER A 152 -11.13 3.23 5.99
CA SER A 152 -12.41 2.90 6.60
C SER A 152 -12.25 1.72 7.55
N ALA A 153 -13.18 1.58 8.50
CA ALA A 153 -13.30 0.40 9.38
C ALA A 153 -14.08 -0.77 8.72
N LYS A 154 -14.35 -0.68 7.41
CA LYS A 154 -15.07 -1.70 6.63
C LYS A 154 -14.27 -1.99 5.37
N ASP A 155 -14.34 -3.22 4.88
CA ASP A 155 -13.65 -3.64 3.64
C ASP A 155 -14.33 -3.12 2.37
N SER A 156 -15.63 -2.83 2.43
CA SER A 156 -16.39 -2.37 1.27
C SER A 156 -15.92 -1.00 0.81
N PHE A 157 -15.41 -0.90 -0.43
CA PHE A 157 -14.90 0.33 -1.03
C PHE A 157 -15.94 1.43 -1.27
N THR A 158 -17.24 1.10 -1.18
CA THR A 158 -18.32 2.11 -1.19
C THR A 158 -18.62 2.67 0.19
N SER A 159 -18.01 2.12 1.26
CA SER A 159 -18.13 2.65 2.61
C SER A 159 -17.35 3.94 2.76
N LYS A 160 -17.96 4.95 3.36
CA LYS A 160 -17.31 6.25 3.62
C LYS A 160 -16.08 6.10 4.53
N HIS A 161 -14.99 6.76 4.16
CA HIS A 161 -13.79 6.84 4.98
C HIS A 161 -14.03 7.48 6.35
N ASN A 162 -13.36 6.97 7.38
CA ASN A 162 -13.37 7.51 8.74
C ASN A 162 -12.08 8.28 9.11
N LYS A 163 -10.98 8.04 8.39
CA LYS A 163 -9.72 8.81 8.49
C LYS A 163 -9.29 9.29 7.12
N LYS A 164 -8.55 10.40 7.09
CA LYS A 164 -8.01 11.02 5.89
C LYS A 164 -6.67 11.69 6.17
N GLY A 165 -5.79 11.67 5.18
CA GLY A 165 -4.48 12.31 5.19
C GLY A 165 -4.21 12.98 3.84
N LYS A 166 -3.21 13.85 3.79
CA LYS A 166 -2.68 14.39 2.52
C LYS A 166 -1.24 14.82 2.70
N GLY A 167 -0.45 14.69 1.65
CA GLY A 167 0.94 15.12 1.61
C GLY A 167 1.39 15.35 0.18
N ASP A 168 2.57 15.92 0.03
CA ASP A 168 3.24 15.96 -1.26
C ASP A 168 4.25 14.81 -1.31
N MET A 169 4.40 14.19 -2.48
CA MET A 169 5.43 13.21 -2.75
C MET A 169 6.22 13.64 -3.99
N ILE A 170 7.45 13.15 -4.09
CA ILE A 170 8.32 13.35 -5.24
C ILE A 170 8.75 11.94 -5.68
N PRO A 171 8.23 11.44 -6.82
CA PRO A 171 8.71 10.21 -7.44
C PRO A 171 10.21 10.30 -7.70
#